data_AF-A0A2T8F682-F1
#
_entry.id   AF-A0A2T8F682-F1
#
_cell.length_a   1.000
_cell.length_b   1.000
_cell.length_c   1.000
_cell.angle_alpha   90.00
_cell.angle_beta   90.00
_cell.angle_gamma   90.00
#
_symmetry.space_group_name_H-M   'P 1'
#
loop_
_entity.id
_entity.type
_entity.pdbx_description
1 polymer ?
#
loop_
_entity_poly.entity_id
_entity_poly.type
_entity_poly.pdbx_seq_one_letter_code
_entity_poly.pdbx_strand_id
1 'polypeptide(L)'
;MSGFKNFLLRGNLVEVAVALIMALSFAAVVSTFVEWLTGLMPESAYFSTEEQSFGAFLNAVVSFVLLATVVYFLIVAPYTRAKERFFPGEAAGPSDTELLTEIRDLLASKGV
;
A
#
# COMPACT_ATOMS: atom_id res chain seq x y z
N MET A 1 6.64 7.13 -32.09
CA MET A 1 5.71 7.66 -31.05
C MET A 1 4.46 6.81 -30.83
N SER A 2 3.91 6.10 -31.84
CA SER A 2 2.73 5.21 -31.66
C SER A 2 2.98 4.01 -30.76
N GLY A 3 4.17 3.39 -30.82
CA GLY A 3 4.53 2.22 -30.00
C GLY A 3 4.59 2.51 -28.49
N PHE A 4 5.02 3.72 -28.10
CA PHE A 4 5.06 4.15 -26.70
C PHE A 4 3.65 4.37 -26.14
N LYS A 5 2.76 5.00 -26.91
CA LYS A 5 1.35 5.14 -26.54
C LYS A 5 0.67 3.78 -26.38
N ASN A 6 0.90 2.83 -27.31
CA ASN A 6 0.38 1.46 -27.21
C ASN A 6 0.97 0.64 -26.05
N PHE A 7 2.14 1.03 -25.52
CA PHE A 7 2.72 0.45 -24.32
C PHE A 7 2.04 0.97 -23.06
N LEU A 8 1.87 2.29 -22.94
CA LEU A 8 1.13 2.91 -21.83
C LEU A 8 -0.34 2.49 -21.79
N LEU A 9 -0.97 2.32 -22.96
CA LEU A 9 -2.38 1.89 -23.04
C LEU A 9 -2.59 0.41 -22.69
N ARG A 10 -1.54 -0.36 -22.37
CA ARG A 10 -1.72 -1.65 -21.69
C ARG A 10 -2.16 -1.32 -20.26
N GLY A 11 -3.46 -1.41 -19.98
CA GLY A 11 -4.10 -0.90 -18.75
C GLY A 11 -3.33 -1.17 -17.44
N ASN A 12 -2.66 -2.32 -17.32
CA ASN A 12 -1.81 -2.66 -16.19
C ASN A 12 -0.63 -1.68 -15.92
N LEU A 13 -0.08 -1.03 -16.94
CA LEU A 13 1.12 -0.20 -16.82
C LEU A 13 0.84 1.16 -16.18
N VAL A 14 -0.30 1.77 -16.50
CA VAL A 14 -0.67 3.08 -15.95
C VAL A 14 -1.02 2.94 -14.47
N GLU A 15 -1.76 1.88 -14.11
CA GLU A 15 -2.11 1.61 -12.71
C GLU A 15 -0.86 1.36 -11.85
N VAL A 16 0.07 0.53 -12.34
CA VAL A 16 1.35 0.28 -11.66
C VAL A 16 2.18 1.56 -11.54
N ALA A 17 2.24 2.39 -12.60
CA ALA A 17 2.97 3.64 -12.57
C ALA A 17 2.39 4.63 -11.54
N VAL A 18 1.06 4.77 -11.51
CA VAL A 18 0.37 5.64 -10.53
C VAL A 18 0.60 5.13 -9.11
N ALA A 19 0.47 3.81 -8.87
CA ALA A 19 0.71 3.22 -7.57
C ALA A 19 2.13 3.48 -7.06
N LEU A 20 3.15 3.30 -7.93
CA LEU A 20 4.54 3.56 -7.59
C LEU A 20 4.79 5.04 -7.25
N ILE A 21 4.29 5.95 -8.08
CA ILE A 21 4.44 7.40 -7.86
C ILE A 21 3.80 7.80 -6.52
N MET A 22 2.57 7.35 -6.25
CA MET A 22 1.89 7.63 -4.99
C MET A 22 2.65 7.08 -3.77
N ALA A 23 3.18 5.86 -3.87
CA ALA A 23 3.97 5.26 -2.79
C ALA A 23 5.25 6.06 -2.51
N LEU A 24 5.99 6.44 -3.55
CA LEU A 24 7.23 7.20 -3.42
C LEU A 24 6.98 8.62 -2.88
N SER A 25 5.96 9.32 -3.41
CA SER A 25 5.61 10.66 -2.94
C SER A 25 5.13 10.66 -1.48
N PHE A 26 4.34 9.67 -1.09
CA PHE A 26 3.88 9.54 0.29
C PHE A 26 5.05 9.27 1.25
N ALA A 27 5.92 8.31 0.91
CA ALA A 27 7.10 8.00 1.71
C ALA A 27 8.01 9.24 1.90
N ALA A 28 8.19 10.06 0.86
CA ALA A 28 8.95 11.30 0.95
C ALA A 28 8.34 12.32 1.92
N VAL A 29 7.01 12.52 1.88
CA VAL A 29 6.32 13.44 2.81
C VAL A 29 6.44 12.95 4.26
N VAL A 30 6.31 11.64 4.48
CA VAL A 30 6.44 11.08 5.83
C VAL A 30 7.89 11.16 6.31
N SER A 31 8.89 10.89 5.45
CA SER A 31 10.32 11.02 5.80
C SER A 31 10.65 12.44 6.22
N THR A 32 10.24 13.44 5.43
CA THR A 32 10.53 14.86 5.76
C THR A 32 9.86 15.31 7.05
N PHE A 33 8.65 14.83 7.35
CA PHE A 33 8.00 15.09 8.63
C PHE A 33 8.73 14.44 9.81
N VAL A 34 9.21 13.22 9.63
CA VAL A 34 9.95 12.48 10.65
C VAL A 34 11.32 13.12 10.88
N GLU A 35 12.04 13.50 9.82
CA GLU A 35 13.30 14.24 9.90
C GLU A 35 13.11 15.54 10.66
N TRP A 36 12.05 16.30 10.34
CA TRP A 36 11.68 17.50 11.09
C TRP A 36 11.46 17.20 12.58
N LEU A 37 10.72 16.13 12.91
CA LEU A 37 10.48 15.73 14.30
C LEU A 37 11.79 15.35 15.01
N THR A 38 12.66 14.59 14.35
CA THR A 38 13.95 14.17 14.91
C THR A 38 14.91 15.34 15.07
N GLY A 39 14.87 16.34 14.19
CA GLY A 39 15.67 17.55 14.30
C GLY A 39 15.25 18.47 15.44
N LEU A 40 14.04 18.31 15.99
CA LEU A 40 13.61 19.00 17.21
C LEU A 40 14.12 18.33 18.49
N MET A 41 14.62 17.09 18.42
CA MET A 41 15.15 16.40 19.58
C MET A 41 16.57 16.89 19.90
N PRO A 42 16.90 17.07 21.19
CA PRO A 42 18.24 17.47 21.59
C PRO A 42 19.26 16.38 21.27
N GLU A 43 20.45 16.78 20.82
CA GLU A 43 21.54 15.84 20.59
C GLU A 43 21.95 15.13 21.89
N SER A 44 22.13 13.82 21.81
CA SER A 44 22.52 12.96 22.90
C SER A 44 23.29 11.74 22.39
N ALA A 45 23.86 10.94 23.30
CA ALA A 45 24.55 9.70 22.94
C ALA A 45 23.66 8.70 22.17
N TYR A 46 22.35 8.81 22.31
CA TYR A 46 21.35 7.96 21.65
C TYR A 46 20.68 8.63 20.44
N PHE A 47 20.75 9.97 20.35
CA PHE A 47 20.15 10.76 19.28
C PHE A 47 21.22 11.70 18.72
N SER A 48 21.90 11.29 17.65
CA SER A 48 23.02 12.03 17.06
C SER A 48 22.83 12.14 15.55
N THR A 49 23.21 13.29 15.00
CA THR A 49 23.15 13.56 13.55
C THR A 49 24.43 13.18 12.81
N GLU A 50 25.50 12.77 13.52
CA GLU A 50 26.72 12.27 12.89
C GLU A 50 26.49 10.93 12.19
N GLU A 51 26.78 10.87 10.88
CA GLU A 51 26.55 9.69 10.00
C GLU A 51 27.18 8.39 10.50
N GLN A 52 28.28 8.45 11.26
CA GLN A 52 28.98 7.25 11.77
C GLN A 52 28.70 6.94 13.24
N SER A 53 27.74 7.65 13.86
CA SER A 53 27.38 7.44 15.25
C SER A 53 26.31 6.36 15.42
N PHE A 54 26.33 5.66 16.56
CA PHE A 54 25.24 4.75 16.95
C PHE A 54 23.89 5.49 17.05
N GLY A 55 23.93 6.79 17.38
CA GLY A 55 22.73 7.64 17.42
C GLY A 55 22.09 7.85 16.04
N ALA A 56 22.86 7.91 14.95
CA ALA A 56 22.30 7.99 13.59
C ALA A 56 21.55 6.72 13.19
N PHE A 57 22.06 5.54 13.59
CA PHE A 57 21.35 4.28 13.40
C PHE A 57 20.05 4.25 14.21
N LEU A 58 20.08 4.65 15.48
CA LEU A 58 18.89 4.69 16.32
C LEU A 58 17.83 5.66 15.78
N ASN A 59 18.27 6.81 15.27
CA ASN A 59 17.44 7.76 14.54
C ASN A 59 16.76 7.09 13.34
N ALA A 60 17.49 6.36 12.50
CA ALA A 60 16.91 5.64 11.36
C ALA A 60 15.85 4.60 11.79
N VAL A 61 16.09 3.87 12.88
CA VAL A 61 15.12 2.91 13.44
C VAL A 61 13.86 3.61 13.94
N VAL A 62 14.01 4.70 14.68
CA VAL A 62 12.87 5.53 15.14
C VAL A 62 12.10 6.07 13.94
N SER A 63 12.81 6.57 12.93
CA SER A 63 12.21 7.08 11.71
C SER A 63 11.40 6.02 10.95
N PHE A 64 11.92 4.79 10.86
CA PHE A 64 11.21 3.67 10.27
C PHE A 64 9.93 3.31 11.04
N VAL A 65 9.99 3.26 12.38
CA VAL A 65 8.83 2.96 13.22
C VAL A 65 7.77 4.06 13.11
N LEU A 66 8.17 5.33 13.09
CA LEU A 66 7.26 6.45 12.89
C LEU A 66 6.61 6.40 11.52
N LEU A 67 7.38 6.14 10.46
CA LEU A 67 6.85 5.99 9.11
C LEU A 67 5.82 4.87 9.04
N ALA A 68 6.14 3.69 9.57
CA ALA A 68 5.22 2.56 9.63
C ALA A 68 3.93 2.89 10.41
N THR A 69 4.06 3.61 11.51
CA THR A 69 2.92 4.05 12.35
C THR A 69 2.00 5.00 11.58
N VAL A 70 2.56 6.00 10.91
CA VAL A 70 1.78 6.98 10.12
C VAL A 70 1.09 6.29 8.94
N VAL A 71 1.79 5.41 8.20
CA VAL A 71 1.22 4.63 7.10
C VAL A 71 0.03 3.79 7.60
N TYR A 72 0.22 3.07 8.71
CA TYR A 72 -0.81 2.21 9.26
C TYR A 72 -2.04 3.02 9.71
N PHE A 73 -1.84 4.10 10.48
CA PHE A 73 -2.97 4.86 11.02
C PHE A 73 -3.70 5.73 9.99
N LEU A 74 -2.99 6.33 9.02
CA LEU A 74 -3.63 7.22 8.04
C LEU A 74 -4.10 6.53 6.76
N ILE A 75 -3.51 5.38 6.40
CA ILE A 75 -3.90 4.67 5.18
C ILE A 75 -4.58 3.35 5.53
N VAL A 76 -3.89 2.44 6.21
CA VAL A 76 -4.37 1.07 6.41
C VAL A 76 -5.62 1.03 7.28
N ALA A 77 -5.62 1.69 8.43
CA ALA A 77 -6.75 1.70 9.37
C ALA A 77 -8.04 2.30 8.78
N PRO A 78 -8.04 3.49 8.12
CA PRO A 78 -9.23 4.02 7.48
C PRO A 78 -9.60 3.23 6.23
N TYR A 79 -8.64 2.70 5.46
CA TYR A 79 -8.93 1.84 4.33
C TYR A 79 -9.66 0.57 4.77
N THR A 80 -9.17 -0.11 5.81
CA THR A 80 -9.81 -1.31 6.36
C THR A 80 -11.21 -0.99 6.90
N ARG A 81 -11.36 0.10 7.67
CA ARG A 81 -12.69 0.55 8.15
C ARG A 81 -13.65 0.92 7.02
N ALA A 82 -13.16 1.61 5.99
CA ALA A 82 -13.98 1.99 4.84
C ALA A 82 -14.36 0.76 4.01
N LYS A 83 -13.42 -0.17 3.80
CA LYS A 83 -13.68 -1.44 3.11
C LYS A 83 -14.77 -2.23 3.82
N GLU A 84 -14.72 -2.35 5.15
CA GLU A 84 -15.76 -3.01 5.94
C GLU A 84 -17.12 -2.32 5.86
N ARG A 85 -17.16 -1.00 5.61
CA ARG A 85 -18.41 -0.22 5.57
C ARG A 85 -19.03 -0.09 4.18
N PHE A 86 -18.22 0.01 3.14
CA PHE A 86 -18.66 0.23 1.76
C PHE A 86 -18.63 -1.04 0.91
N PHE A 87 -17.83 -2.02 1.32
CA PHE A 87 -17.80 -3.38 0.78
C PHE A 87 -17.90 -4.39 1.94
N PRO A 88 -18.94 -4.27 2.82
CA PRO A 88 -19.16 -5.24 3.89
C PRO A 88 -19.30 -6.58 3.19
N GLY A 89 -18.29 -7.45 3.39
CA GLY A 89 -17.90 -8.52 2.48
C GLY A 89 -19.01 -8.84 1.48
N GLU A 90 -18.80 -8.48 0.20
CA GLU A 90 -19.46 -9.21 -0.87
C GLU A 90 -19.21 -10.66 -0.48
N ALA A 91 -20.23 -11.35 0.07
CA ALA A 91 -20.21 -12.79 0.18
C ALA A 91 -19.87 -13.16 -1.24
N ALA A 92 -18.63 -13.61 -1.47
CA ALA A 92 -18.09 -13.75 -2.81
C ALA A 92 -19.22 -14.40 -3.60
N GLY A 93 -19.87 -13.60 -4.47
CA GLY A 93 -20.95 -14.14 -5.28
C GLY A 93 -20.34 -15.38 -5.91
N PRO A 94 -21.07 -16.51 -5.95
CA PRO A 94 -20.49 -17.82 -6.23
C PRO A 94 -19.41 -17.64 -7.27
N SER A 95 -18.17 -17.97 -6.88
CA SER A 95 -17.00 -17.77 -7.72
C SER A 95 -17.31 -18.25 -9.12
N ASP A 96 -16.69 -17.67 -10.16
CA ASP A 96 -16.97 -18.11 -11.54
C ASP A 96 -16.87 -19.64 -11.68
N THR A 97 -16.01 -20.28 -10.88
CA THR A 97 -15.92 -21.74 -10.74
C THR A 97 -17.12 -22.42 -10.09
N GLU A 98 -17.71 -21.83 -9.05
CA GLU A 98 -18.96 -22.32 -8.44
C GLU A 98 -20.15 -22.12 -9.37
N LEU A 99 -20.25 -20.96 -10.06
CA LEU A 99 -21.26 -20.74 -11.09
C LEU A 99 -21.12 -21.72 -12.25
N LEU A 100 -19.90 -22.00 -12.71
CA LEU A 100 -19.65 -23.00 -13.75
C LEU A 100 -19.96 -24.43 -13.28
N THR A 101 -19.77 -24.71 -11.99
CA THR A 101 -20.15 -26.00 -11.39
C THR A 101 -21.67 -26.14 -11.34
N GLU A 102 -22.38 -25.11 -10.90
CA GLU A 102 -23.85 -25.06 -10.93
C GLU A 102 -24.38 -25.20 -12.37
N ILE A 103 -23.80 -24.48 -13.35
CA ILE A 103 -24.18 -24.59 -14.76
C ILE A 103 -23.94 -26.01 -15.29
N ARG A 104 -22.80 -26.63 -14.97
CA ARG A 104 -22.50 -28.02 -15.35
C ARG A 104 -23.55 -28.97 -14.78
N ASP A 105 -23.87 -28.83 -13.50
CA ASP A 105 -24.80 -29.72 -12.80
C ASP A 105 -26.23 -29.53 -13.32
N LEU A 106 -26.63 -28.28 -13.63
CA LEU A 106 -27.89 -27.96 -14.28
C LEU A 106 -27.97 -28.54 -15.70
N LEU A 107 -26.91 -28.47 -16.50
CA LEU A 107 -26.87 -29.08 -17.85
C LEU A 107 -26.91 -30.61 -17.80
N ALA A 108 -26.19 -31.23 -16.86
CA ALA A 108 -26.24 -32.68 -16.63
C ALA A 108 -27.65 -33.13 -16.20
N SER A 109 -28.35 -32.34 -15.40
CA SER A 109 -29.72 -32.64 -14.97
C SER A 109 -30.77 -32.50 -16.09
N LYS A 110 -30.53 -31.62 -17.08
CA LYS A 110 -31.49 -31.31 -18.15
C LYS A 110 -31.45 -32.27 -19.34
N GLY A 111 -30.54 -33.26 -19.33
CA GLY A 111 -30.52 -34.38 -20.27
C GLY A 111 -30.61 -33.96 -21.74
N VAL A 112 -29.59 -33.26 -22.22
CA VAL A 112 -29.28 -33.19 -23.67
C VAL A 112 -28.27 -34.26 -24.01
#